data_AF-A0A559J6Z1-F1
#
_entry.id   AF-A0A559J6Z1-F1
#
_cell.length_a   1.000
_cell.length_b   1.000
_cell.length_c   1.000
_cell.angle_alpha   90.00
_cell.angle_beta   90.00
_cell.angle_gamma   90.00
#
_symmetry.space_group_name_H-M   'P 1'
#
loop_
_entity.id
_entity.type
_entity.pdbx_description
1 polymer ?
#
loop_
_entity_poly.entity_id
_entity_poly.type
_entity_poly.pdbx_seq_one_letter_code
_entity_poly.pdbx_strand_id
1 'polypeptide(L)'
;MTVNVKLTPGDIVRSRRGRDEGELAIVIALVEERFALVADGDKRRFDRPKRKNVLHLEPLGTRSEEVANSLRETGRVTNAKIRHAIGQIEQRLAQAEMQEHDSAASISRVTTDS
;
A
#
# COMPACT_ATOMS: atom_id res chain seq x y z
N MET A 1 17.12 -2.00 16.76
CA MET A 1 15.73 -2.48 16.91
C MET A 1 15.32 -3.11 15.60
N THR A 2 15.32 -4.43 15.48
CA THR A 2 14.89 -5.12 14.28
C THR A 2 13.37 -5.05 14.21
N VAL A 3 12.86 -4.19 13.32
CA VAL A 3 11.44 -4.22 12.98
C VAL A 3 11.17 -5.54 12.26
N ASN A 4 10.70 -6.54 13.00
CA ASN A 4 10.12 -7.74 12.41
C ASN A 4 8.84 -7.31 11.71
N VAL A 5 8.95 -6.92 10.44
CA VAL A 5 7.80 -6.62 9.60
C VAL A 5 7.16 -7.95 9.23
N LYS A 6 6.21 -8.37 10.06
CA LYS A 6 5.32 -9.48 9.73
C LYS A 6 4.26 -8.96 8.77
N LEU A 7 4.44 -9.24 7.48
CA LEU A 7 3.38 -9.02 6.50
C LEU A 7 2.22 -10.00 6.75
N THR A 8 1.02 -9.60 6.40
CA THR A 8 -0.17 -10.44 6.47
C THR A 8 -1.07 -10.21 5.24
N PRO A 9 -1.90 -11.19 4.85
CA PRO A 9 -2.89 -11.00 3.81
C PRO A 9 -3.80 -9.79 4.08
N GLY A 10 -3.93 -8.93 3.08
CA GLY A 10 -4.65 -7.66 3.13
C GLY A 10 -3.78 -6.43 3.44
N ASP A 11 -2.51 -6.62 3.79
CA ASP A 11 -1.59 -5.50 4.02
C ASP A 11 -1.26 -4.79 2.71
N ILE A 12 -1.17 -3.47 2.80
CA ILE A 12 -0.86 -2.60 1.66
C ILE A 12 0.62 -2.29 1.71
N VAL A 13 1.28 -2.60 0.60
CA VAL A 13 2.73 -2.50 0.45
C VAL A 13 3.06 -1.63 -0.75
N ARG A 14 4.12 -0.85 -0.64
CA ARG A 14 4.72 -0.11 -1.74
C ARG A 14 5.89 -0.89 -2.30
N SER A 15 6.02 -0.85 -3.62
CA SER A 15 7.17 -1.35 -4.33
C SER A 15 8.37 -0.40 -4.21
N ARG A 16 9.45 -0.81 -3.53
CA ARG A 16 10.67 0.03 -3.44
C ARG A 16 11.62 -0.07 -4.62
N ARG A 17 11.61 -1.19 -5.35
CA ARG A 17 12.55 -1.48 -6.43
C ARG A 17 11.92 -2.35 -7.50
N GLY A 18 12.35 -2.14 -8.75
CA GLY A 18 12.02 -2.97 -9.90
C GLY A 18 11.07 -2.30 -10.89
N ARG A 19 10.44 -3.10 -11.78
CA ARG A 19 9.59 -2.55 -12.87
C ARG A 19 8.36 -1.79 -12.40
N ASP A 20 7.87 -2.08 -11.20
CA ASP A 20 6.68 -1.47 -10.62
C ASP A 20 7.09 -0.53 -9.46
N GLU A 21 8.30 0.04 -9.49
CA GLU A 21 8.80 0.93 -8.43
C GLU A 21 7.87 2.12 -8.21
N GLY A 22 7.55 2.41 -6.95
CA GLY A 22 6.59 3.44 -6.55
C GLY A 22 5.13 2.99 -6.54
N GLU A 23 4.75 1.93 -7.27
CA GLU A 23 3.37 1.44 -7.30
C GLU A 23 2.98 0.74 -5.98
N LEU A 24 1.70 0.91 -5.60
CA LEU A 24 1.09 0.24 -4.47
C LEU A 24 0.55 -1.13 -4.88
N ALA A 25 0.57 -2.07 -3.94
CA ALA A 25 -0.02 -3.39 -4.13
C ALA A 25 -0.51 -3.94 -2.80
N ILE A 26 -1.40 -4.93 -2.87
CA ILE A 26 -1.93 -5.64 -1.70
C ILE A 26 -1.34 -7.05 -1.64
N VAL A 27 -0.91 -7.45 -0.45
CA VAL A 27 -0.48 -8.83 -0.17
C VAL A 27 -1.71 -9.74 -0.15
N ILE A 28 -1.77 -10.68 -1.09
CA ILE A 28 -2.84 -11.70 -1.13
C ILE A 28 -2.45 -12.90 -0.27
N ALA A 29 -1.20 -13.33 -0.38
CA ALA A 29 -0.70 -14.51 0.31
C ALA A 29 0.81 -14.38 0.53
N LEU A 30 1.29 -15.06 1.56
CA LEU A 30 2.72 -15.24 1.78
C LEU A 30 3.12 -16.61 1.24
N VAL A 31 4.19 -16.64 0.45
CA VAL A 31 4.74 -17.86 -0.11
C VAL A 31 6.14 -18.00 0.47
N GLU A 32 6.32 -19.00 1.33
CA GLU A 32 7.53 -19.15 2.13
C GLU A 32 7.74 -17.94 3.07
N GLU A 33 8.93 -17.81 3.63
CA GLU A 33 9.29 -16.71 4.55
C GLU A 33 9.84 -15.48 3.83
N ARG A 34 10.26 -15.62 2.57
CA ARG A 34 10.98 -14.58 1.82
C ARG A 34 10.19 -13.98 0.66
N PHE A 35 9.09 -14.61 0.25
CA PHE A 35 8.28 -14.15 -0.88
C PHE A 35 6.83 -13.87 -0.47
N ALA A 36 6.24 -12.88 -1.10
CA ALA A 36 4.83 -12.55 -0.99
C ALA A 36 4.21 -12.50 -2.38
N LEU A 37 2.95 -12.94 -2.47
CA LEU A 37 2.11 -12.75 -3.63
C LEU A 37 1.36 -11.44 -3.47
N VAL A 38 1.63 -10.52 -4.39
CA VAL A 38 0.99 -9.20 -4.41
C VAL A 38 0.13 -9.02 -5.65
N ALA A 39 -0.95 -8.27 -5.51
CA ALA A 39 -1.82 -7.87 -6.62
C ALA A 39 -2.27 -6.42 -6.48
N ASP A 40 -2.59 -5.85 -7.64
CA ASP A 40 -3.00 -4.46 -7.82
C ASP A 40 -4.43 -4.36 -8.40
N GLY A 41 -4.93 -5.44 -9.03
CA GLY A 41 -6.29 -5.48 -9.57
C GLY A 41 -6.43 -4.80 -10.94
N ASP A 42 -5.38 -4.19 -11.48
CA ASP A 42 -5.33 -3.75 -12.88
C ASP A 42 -4.31 -4.56 -13.69
N LYS A 43 -3.01 -4.20 -13.60
CA LYS A 43 -1.93 -4.92 -14.30
C LYS A 43 -1.74 -6.33 -13.75
N ARG A 44 -2.00 -6.54 -12.45
CA ARG A 44 -1.82 -7.81 -11.73
C ARG A 44 -3.11 -8.21 -11.03
N ARG A 45 -3.85 -9.13 -11.65
CA ARG A 45 -5.12 -9.67 -11.14
C ARG A 45 -4.90 -10.72 -10.06
N PHE A 46 -5.93 -10.99 -9.26
CA PHE A 46 -5.93 -12.05 -8.25
C PHE A 46 -5.50 -13.42 -8.81
N ASP A 47 -5.92 -13.76 -10.04
CA ASP A 47 -5.59 -15.04 -10.67
C ASP A 47 -4.14 -15.11 -11.21
N ARG A 48 -3.47 -13.96 -11.37
CA ARG A 48 -2.06 -13.86 -11.81
C ARG A 48 -1.29 -12.92 -10.89
N PRO A 49 -1.18 -13.25 -9.59
CA PRO A 49 -0.50 -12.41 -8.63
C PRO A 49 0.99 -12.39 -8.94
N LYS A 50 1.64 -11.27 -8.64
CA LYS A 50 3.08 -11.13 -8.84
C LYS A 50 3.80 -11.68 -7.61
N ARG A 51 4.71 -12.63 -7.81
CA ARG A 51 5.63 -13.08 -6.76
C ARG A 51 6.69 -12.00 -6.55
N LYS A 52 6.81 -11.50 -5.33
CA LYS A 52 7.76 -10.45 -4.96
C LYS A 52 8.51 -10.81 -3.69
N ASN A 53 9.79 -10.44 -3.63
CA ASN A 53 10.59 -10.63 -2.44
C ASN A 53 10.18 -9.59 -1.38
N VAL A 54 9.96 -10.04 -0.15
CA VAL A 54 9.58 -9.20 1.00
C VAL A 54 10.60 -8.07 1.24
N LEU A 55 11.89 -8.30 0.92
CA LEU A 55 12.94 -7.28 1.00
C LEU A 55 12.77 -6.09 0.04
N HIS A 56 11.91 -6.22 -0.97
CA HIS A 56 11.60 -5.16 -1.95
C HIS A 56 10.21 -4.56 -1.74
N LEU A 57 9.54 -4.97 -0.67
CA LEU A 57 8.26 -4.45 -0.26
C LEU A 57 8.47 -3.53 0.93
N GLU A 58 7.84 -2.38 0.88
CA GLU A 58 7.74 -1.47 2.00
C GLU A 58 6.32 -1.52 2.54
N PRO A 59 6.10 -2.02 3.76
CA PRO A 59 4.79 -1.93 4.39
C PRO A 59 4.45 -0.45 4.62
N LEU A 60 3.24 -0.03 4.25
CA LEU A 60 2.76 1.31 4.58
C LEU A 60 2.18 1.39 6.00
N GLY A 61 2.21 0.29 6.76
CA GLY A 61 1.55 0.20 8.07
C GLY A 61 0.01 0.26 7.99
N THR A 62 -0.54 0.19 6.78
CA THR A 62 -1.99 0.22 6.52
C THR A 62 -2.44 -1.10 5.93
N ARG A 63 -3.62 -1.53 6.35
CA ARG A 63 -4.25 -2.79 5.93
C ARG A 63 -5.65 -2.53 5.41
N SER A 64 -6.02 -3.18 4.31
CA SER A 64 -7.41 -3.17 3.83
C SER A 64 -8.18 -4.30 4.53
N GLU A 65 -9.05 -3.94 5.47
CA GLU A 65 -9.91 -4.91 6.13
C GLU A 65 -10.90 -5.57 5.16
N GLU A 66 -11.39 -4.83 4.17
CA GLU A 66 -12.33 -5.36 3.16
C GLU A 66 -11.70 -6.50 2.35
N VAL A 67 -10.46 -6.31 1.90
CA VAL A 67 -9.72 -7.33 1.15
C VAL A 67 -9.33 -8.48 2.08
N ALA A 68 -8.86 -8.18 3.29
CA ALA A 68 -8.52 -9.19 4.29
C ALA A 68 -9.72 -10.08 4.64
N ASN A 69 -10.89 -9.51 4.88
CA ASN A 69 -12.11 -10.25 5.22
C ASN A 69 -12.55 -11.11 4.04
N SER A 70 -12.54 -10.55 2.82
CA SER A 70 -12.85 -11.31 1.61
C SER A 70 -11.93 -12.52 1.42
N LEU A 71 -10.62 -12.34 1.66
CA LEU A 71 -9.62 -13.42 1.63
C LEU A 71 -9.84 -14.47 2.73
N ARG A 72 -10.22 -14.06 3.96
CA ARG A 72 -10.48 -15.00 5.06
C ARG A 72 -11.78 -15.78 4.87
N GLU A 73 -12.84 -15.13 4.42
CA GLU A 73 -14.17 -15.73 4.30
C GLU A 73 -14.32 -16.61 3.07
N THR A 74 -13.83 -16.13 1.92
CA THR A 74 -14.08 -16.78 0.62
C THR A 74 -12.81 -17.27 -0.06
N GLY A 75 -11.62 -16.93 0.47
CA GLY A 75 -10.34 -17.24 -0.17
C GLY A 75 -10.08 -16.48 -1.47
N ARG A 76 -11.00 -15.61 -1.91
CA ARG A 76 -10.93 -14.89 -3.18
C ARG A 76 -11.29 -13.43 -2.97
N VAL A 77 -10.65 -12.57 -3.75
CA VAL A 77 -11.03 -11.16 -3.82
C VAL A 77 -11.17 -10.73 -5.26
N THR A 78 -12.16 -9.88 -5.53
CA THR A 78 -12.38 -9.35 -6.88
C THR A 78 -11.38 -8.25 -7.18
N ASN A 79 -10.98 -8.14 -8.45
CA ASN A 79 -10.05 -7.10 -8.90
C ASN A 79 -10.59 -5.69 -8.61
N ALA A 80 -11.93 -5.51 -8.66
CA ALA A 80 -12.59 -4.25 -8.33
C ALA A 80 -12.34 -3.83 -6.87
N LYS A 81 -12.44 -4.77 -5.92
CA LYS A 81 -12.16 -4.50 -4.50
C LYS A 81 -10.69 -4.14 -4.26
N ILE A 82 -9.76 -4.83 -4.92
CA ILE A 82 -8.32 -4.51 -4.82
C ILE A 82 -8.08 -3.08 -5.33
N ARG A 83 -8.60 -2.76 -6.52
CA ARG A 83 -8.44 -1.42 -7.13
C ARG A 83 -9.02 -0.32 -6.25
N HIS A 84 -10.21 -0.57 -5.68
CA HIS A 84 -10.83 0.38 -4.76
C HIS A 84 -9.96 0.60 -3.52
N ALA A 85 -9.49 -0.48 -2.88
CA ALA A 85 -8.65 -0.38 -1.69
C ALA A 85 -7.33 0.37 -1.96
N ILE A 86 -6.68 0.14 -3.11
CA ILE A 86 -5.46 0.86 -3.49
C ILE A 86 -5.76 2.33 -3.76
N GLY A 87 -6.78 2.63 -4.57
CA GLY A 87 -7.15 4.01 -4.90
C GLY A 87 -7.52 4.84 -3.68
N GLN A 88 -8.16 4.24 -2.67
CA GLN A 88 -8.43 4.92 -1.39
C GLN A 88 -7.15 5.33 -0.66
N ILE A 89 -6.10 4.49 -0.69
CA ILE A 89 -4.81 4.83 -0.08
C ILE A 89 -4.07 5.88 -0.90
N GLU A 90 -4.07 5.76 -2.23
CA GLU A 90 -3.47 6.77 -3.10
C GLU A 90 -4.09 8.15 -2.85
N GLN A 91 -5.41 8.22 -2.75
CA GLN A 91 -6.13 9.46 -2.42
C GLN A 91 -5.75 10.00 -1.04
N ARG A 92 -5.66 9.14 -0.02
CA ARG A 92 -5.24 9.56 1.33
C ARG A 92 -3.81 10.09 1.36
N LEU A 93 -2.90 9.43 0.64
CA LEU A 93 -1.51 9.88 0.53
C LEU A 93 -1.43 11.24 -0.17
N ALA A 94 -2.17 11.42 -1.28
CA ALA A 94 -2.24 12.70 -1.97
C ALA A 94 -2.83 13.83 -1.10
N GLN A 95 -3.87 13.54 -0.31
CA GLN A 95 -4.46 14.51 0.62
C GLN A 95 -3.50 14.91 1.75
N ALA A 96 -2.72 13.95 2.28
CA ALA A 96 -1.74 14.22 3.32
C ALA A 96 -0.63 15.16 2.82
N GLU A 97 -0.16 14.98 1.58
CA GLU A 97 0.82 15.86 0.94
C GLU A 97 0.28 17.29 0.75
N MET A 98 -1.01 17.45 0.43
CA MET A 98 -1.64 18.77 0.30
C MET A 98 -1.77 19.51 1.64
N GLN A 99 -2.02 18.80 2.75
CA GLN A 99 -2.17 19.41 4.07
C GLN A 99 -0.85 19.95 4.66
N GLU A 100 0.28 19.35 4.32
CA GLU A 100 1.60 19.86 4.74
C GLU A 100 1.98 21.15 3.99
N HIS A 101 1.59 21.28 2.71
CA HIS A 101 1.87 22.47 1.92
C HIS A 101 1.11 23.72 2.37
N ASP A 102 -0.16 23.59 2.78
CA ASP A 102 -0.95 24.71 3.31
C ASP A 102 -0.46 25.19 4.69
N SER A 103 0.14 24.28 5.48
CA SER A 103 0.69 24.61 6.80
C SER A 103 2.00 25.41 6.70
N ALA A 104 2.87 25.10 5.72
CA ALA A 104 4.12 25.82 5.49
C ALA A 104 3.91 27.25 4.96
N ALA A 105 2.84 27.49 4.17
CA ALA A 105 2.52 28.81 3.64
C ALA A 105 2.02 29.80 4.72
N SER A 106 1.41 29.28 5.80
CA SER A 106 0.81 30.09 6.87
C SER A 106 1.84 30.67 7.86
N ILE A 107 3.00 30.01 8.03
CA ILE A 107 4.04 30.44 8.96
C ILE A 107 4.88 31.60 8.39
N SER A 108 4.94 31.78 7.06
CA SER A 108 5.77 32.81 6.41
C SER A 108 5.22 34.25 6.46
N ARG A 109 3.96 34.45 6.89
CA ARG A 109 3.33 35.80 6.94
C ARG A 109 3.42 36.50 8.28
N VAL A 110 3.88 35.82 9.34
CA VAL A 110 3.89 36.38 10.71
C VAL A 110 5.24 37.04 11.06
N THR A 111 6.30 36.85 10.26
CA THR A 111 7.66 37.30 10.60
C THR A 111 8.15 38.55 9.87
N THR A 112 7.30 39.27 9.13
CA THR A 112 7.69 40.62 8.66
C THR A 112 7.32 41.62 9.74
N ASP A 113 8.23 41.68 10.71
CA ASP A 113 8.38 42.63 11.80
C ASP A 113 8.52 44.09 11.31
N SER A 114 8.05 45.02 12.15
CA SER A 114 8.46 46.42 12.36
C SER A 114 8.50 47.45 11.23
#